data_AF-A0A4V1VMH8-F1
#
_entry.id   AF-A0A4V1VMH8-F1
#
_cell.length_a   1.000
_cell.length_b   1.000
_cell.length_c   1.000
_cell.angle_alpha   90.00
_cell.angle_beta   90.00
_cell.angle_gamma   90.00
#
_symmetry.space_group_name_H-M   'P 1'
#
loop_
_entity.id
_entity.type
_entity.pdbx_description
1 polymer ?
#
loop_
_entity_poly.entity_id
_entity_poly.type
_entity_poly.pdbx_seq_one_letter_code
_entity_poly.pdbx_strand_id
1 'polypeptide(L)'
;MHYKPLAGTPGIEVRTHSTTLYNSLSRADDQQLVNAHVWGVNAYAAPVWHLRRHQDSGMFDTYAESFDAVWARATPVRQEG
;
A
#
# COMPACT_ATOMS: atom_id res chain seq x y z
N MET A 1 10.69 -1.57 14.00
CA MET A 1 9.52 -1.40 13.10
C MET A 1 8.30 -1.17 13.97
N HIS A 2 7.57 -0.05 13.78
CA HIS A 2 6.35 0.26 14.55
C HIS A 2 5.29 -0.85 14.49
N TYR A 3 5.32 -1.68 13.44
CA TYR A 3 4.39 -2.79 13.22
C TYR A 3 4.86 -4.15 13.78
N LYS A 4 6.02 -4.23 14.46
CA LYS A 4 6.52 -5.51 15.04
C LYS A 4 5.47 -6.21 15.94
N PRO A 5 4.70 -5.51 16.79
CA PRO A 5 3.68 -6.15 17.63
C PRO A 5 2.53 -6.80 16.85
N LEU A 6 2.35 -6.48 15.56
CA LEU A 6 1.30 -7.06 14.73
C LEU A 6 1.71 -8.37 14.06
N ALA A 7 2.99 -8.74 14.12
CA ALA A 7 3.46 -10.01 13.57
C ALA A 7 2.77 -11.15 14.33
N GLY A 8 2.14 -12.07 13.59
CA GLY A 8 1.43 -13.23 14.17
C GLY A 8 0.00 -12.96 14.64
N THR A 9 -0.52 -11.72 14.55
CA THR A 9 -1.92 -11.43 14.90
C THR A 9 -2.87 -12.03 13.85
N PRO A 10 -3.88 -12.83 14.26
CA PRO A 10 -4.86 -13.39 13.33
C PRO A 10 -5.54 -12.31 12.48
N GLY A 11 -5.56 -12.51 11.16
CA GLY A 11 -6.15 -11.55 10.22
C GLY A 11 -5.24 -10.38 9.82
N ILE A 12 -3.99 -10.32 10.28
CA ILE A 12 -3.02 -9.30 9.89
C ILE A 12 -1.79 -9.95 9.24
N GLU A 13 -1.44 -9.48 8.05
CA GLU A 13 -0.18 -9.81 7.38
C GLU A 13 0.71 -8.57 7.29
N VAL A 14 1.99 -8.73 7.63
CA VAL A 14 3.01 -7.68 7.48
C VAL A 14 4.12 -8.23 6.60
N ARG A 15 4.47 -7.49 5.56
CA ARG A 15 5.56 -7.84 4.63
C ARG A 15 6.47 -6.63 4.39
N THR A 16 7.71 -6.89 3.97
CA THR A 16 8.68 -5.86 3.58
C THR A 16 9.12 -6.04 2.13
N HIS A 17 9.39 -4.95 1.44
CA HIS A 17 9.89 -4.93 0.06
C HIS A 17 10.92 -3.80 -0.09
N SER A 18 11.74 -3.85 -1.15
CA SER A 18 12.75 -2.85 -1.47
C SER A 18 12.47 -2.11 -2.79
N THR A 19 11.27 -2.27 -3.36
CA THR A 19 10.86 -1.53 -4.57
C THR A 19 10.82 -0.03 -4.31
N THR A 20 11.04 0.76 -5.36
CA THR A 20 10.94 2.22 -5.29
C THR A 20 9.55 2.65 -4.80
N LEU A 21 9.53 3.56 -3.82
CA LEU A 21 8.30 4.10 -3.27
C LEU A 21 7.89 5.34 -4.08
N TYR A 22 6.97 5.17 -5.03
CA TYR A 22 6.38 6.28 -5.81
C TYR A 22 5.11 6.84 -5.18
N ASN A 23 4.45 6.02 -4.36
CA ASN A 23 3.23 6.37 -3.65
C ASN A 23 3.08 5.50 -2.40
N SER A 24 2.20 5.92 -1.50
CA SER A 24 1.60 5.03 -0.51
C SER A 24 0.12 4.84 -0.82
N LEU A 25 -0.37 3.62 -0.58
CA LEU A 25 -1.71 3.18 -0.91
C LEU A 25 -2.41 2.69 0.35
N SER A 26 -3.66 3.09 0.52
CA SER A 26 -4.58 2.48 1.49
C SER A 26 -5.85 2.09 0.75
N ARG A 27 -6.23 0.82 0.83
CA ARG A 27 -7.39 0.27 0.13
C ARG A 27 -8.34 -0.37 1.14
N ALA A 28 -9.63 -0.12 0.96
CA ALA A 28 -10.72 -0.81 1.63
C ALA A 28 -11.86 -0.99 0.63
N ASP A 29 -12.28 -2.23 0.39
CA ASP A 29 -13.32 -2.59 -0.57
C ASP A 29 -13.04 -1.97 -1.97
N ASP A 30 -13.99 -1.19 -2.48
CA ASP A 30 -13.95 -0.47 -3.76
C ASP A 30 -13.45 0.98 -3.61
N GLN A 31 -12.78 1.29 -2.50
CA GLN A 31 -12.23 2.61 -2.20
C GLN A 31 -10.70 2.53 -2.03
N GLN A 32 -9.98 3.49 -2.60
CA GLN A 32 -8.54 3.59 -2.45
C GLN A 32 -8.09 5.03 -2.26
N LEU A 33 -7.18 5.25 -1.31
CA LEU A 33 -6.47 6.49 -1.11
C LEU A 33 -5.05 6.33 -1.66
N VAL A 34 -4.67 7.20 -2.59
CA VAL A 34 -3.35 7.21 -3.22
C VAL A 34 -2.63 8.50 -2.83
N ASN A 35 -1.56 8.39 -2.06
CA ASN A 35 -0.68 9.50 -1.76
C ASN A 35 0.55 9.41 -2.66
N ALA A 36 0.51 10.13 -3.78
CA ALA A 36 1.61 10.15 -4.75
C ALA A 36 2.70 11.14 -4.30
N HIS A 37 3.98 10.78 -4.52
CA HIS A 37 5.08 11.69 -4.22
C HIS A 37 5.11 12.86 -5.19
N VAL A 38 5.21 14.07 -4.64
CA VAL A 38 5.36 15.31 -5.40
C VAL A 38 6.73 15.88 -5.07
N TRP A 39 7.50 16.21 -6.12
CA TRP A 39 8.85 16.78 -5.95
C TRP A 39 8.81 18.07 -5.10
N GLY A 40 9.68 18.12 -4.08
CA GLY A 40 9.76 19.27 -3.17
C GLY A 40 8.65 19.34 -2.11
N VAL A 41 7.75 18.35 -2.04
CA VAL A 41 6.66 18.31 -1.05
C VAL A 41 6.88 17.15 -0.08
N ASN A 42 6.80 17.44 1.22
CA ASN A 42 6.83 16.39 2.24
C ASN A 42 5.61 15.46 2.09
N ALA A 43 5.79 14.16 2.32
CA ALA A 43 4.73 13.16 2.12
C ALA A 43 3.43 13.49 2.87
N TYR A 44 3.51 13.97 4.11
CA TYR A 44 2.34 14.34 4.92
C TYR A 44 1.57 15.56 4.39
N ALA A 45 2.18 16.36 3.52
CA ALA A 45 1.58 17.55 2.90
C ALA A 45 1.21 17.32 1.43
N ALA A 46 1.56 16.17 0.86
CA ALA A 46 1.20 15.84 -0.52
C ALA A 46 -0.31 15.57 -0.64
N PRO A 47 -0.95 16.02 -1.73
CA PRO A 47 -2.36 15.74 -1.95
C PRO A 47 -2.61 14.23 -2.04
N VAL A 48 -3.79 13.81 -1.60
CA VAL A 48 -4.25 12.42 -1.67
C VAL A 48 -5.38 12.32 -2.68
N TRP A 49 -5.29 11.36 -3.60
CA TRP A 49 -6.39 11.03 -4.49
C TRP A 49 -7.28 9.98 -3.85
N HIS A 50 -8.58 10.27 -3.81
CA HIS A 50 -9.59 9.28 -3.43
C HIS A 50 -10.18 8.67 -4.70
N LEU A 51 -9.80 7.42 -4.97
CA LEU A 51 -10.30 6.63 -6.08
C LEU A 51 -11.44 5.74 -5.61
N ARG A 52 -12.49 5.69 -6.43
CA ARG A 52 -13.63 4.78 -6.27
C ARG A 52 -13.69 3.89 -7.50
N ARG A 53 -13.88 2.59 -7.30
CA ARG A 53 -14.02 1.66 -8.42
C ARG A 53 -15.40 1.87 -9.06
N HIS A 54 -15.41 2.31 -10.32
CA HIS A 54 -16.66 2.56 -11.09
C HIS A 54 -16.75 1.71 -12.36
N GLN A 55 -15.62 1.24 -12.86
CA GLN A 55 -15.50 0.43 -14.06
C GLN A 55 -14.27 -0.46 -13.94
N ASP A 56 -14.26 -1.54 -14.71
CA ASP A 56 -13.10 -2.42 -14.82
C ASP A 56 -11.96 -1.72 -15.59
N SER A 57 -10.73 -2.11 -15.25
CA SER A 57 -9.49 -1.62 -15.86
C SER A 57 -9.29 -0.10 -15.75
N GLY A 58 -9.89 0.53 -14.73
CA GLY A 58 -9.70 1.94 -14.42
C GLY A 58 -8.48 2.20 -13.54
N MET A 59 -8.31 3.47 -13.14
CA MET A 59 -7.22 3.90 -12.25
C MET A 59 -7.15 3.10 -10.95
N PHE A 60 -8.30 2.76 -10.37
CA PHE A 60 -8.38 1.91 -9.18
C PHE A 60 -7.69 0.57 -9.40
N ASP A 61 -8.04 -0.13 -10.49
CA ASP A 61 -7.51 -1.46 -10.80
C ASP A 61 -6.02 -1.39 -11.10
N THR A 62 -5.56 -0.35 -11.81
CA THR A 62 -4.13 -0.14 -12.08
C THR A 62 -3.29 -0.04 -10.78
N TYR A 63 -3.75 0.73 -9.79
CA TYR A 63 -3.04 0.83 -8.52
C TYR A 63 -3.18 -0.43 -7.66
N ALA A 64 -4.33 -1.10 -7.70
CA ALA A 64 -4.54 -2.38 -7.01
C ALA A 64 -3.60 -3.46 -7.55
N GLU A 65 -3.53 -3.62 -8.87
CA GLU A 65 -2.62 -4.57 -9.54
C GLU A 65 -1.16 -4.26 -9.24
N SER A 66 -0.80 -2.97 -9.20
CA SER A 66 0.55 -2.54 -8.81
C SER A 66 0.89 -2.94 -7.37
N PHE A 67 -0.04 -2.76 -6.42
CA PHE A 67 0.13 -3.21 -5.05
C PHE A 67 0.29 -4.73 -4.98
N ASP A 68 -0.59 -5.48 -5.65
CA ASP A 68 -0.57 -6.94 -5.65
C ASP A 68 0.75 -7.50 -6.22
N ALA A 69 1.29 -6.87 -7.26
CA ALA A 69 2.58 -7.22 -7.84
C ALA A 69 3.76 -7.01 -6.86
N VAL A 70 3.73 -5.93 -6.05
CA VAL A 70 4.71 -5.70 -4.99
C VAL A 70 4.51 -6.73 -3.87
N TRP A 71 3.26 -6.94 -3.44
CA TRP A 71 2.91 -7.85 -2.36
C TRP A 71 3.34 -9.30 -2.62
N ALA A 72 3.18 -9.76 -3.86
CA ALA A 72 3.59 -11.10 -4.30
C ALA A 72 5.10 -11.34 -4.17
N ARG A 73 5.91 -10.28 -4.21
CA ARG A 73 7.39 -10.34 -4.09
C ARG A 73 7.91 -9.90 -2.72
N ALA A 74 7.03 -9.43 -1.84
CA ALA A 74 7.40 -8.95 -0.51
C ALA A 74 7.70 -10.11 0.46
N THR A 75 8.65 -9.90 1.36
CA THR A 75 9.07 -10.88 2.36
C THR A 75 8.20 -10.76 3.62
N PRO A 76 7.54 -11.85 4.08
CA PRO A 76 6.78 -11.82 5.33
C PRO A 76 7.64 -11.51 6.55
N VAL A 77 7.14 -10.64 7.43
CA VAL A 77 7.73 -10.39 8.75
C VAL A 77 7.24 -11.47 9.71
N ARG A 78 8.17 -12.27 10.23
CA ARG A 78 7.86 -13.28 11.26
C ARG A 78 8.10 -12.67 12.65
N GLN A 79 7.33 -13.12 13.64
CA GLN A 79 7.77 -12.93 15.03
C GLN A 79 9.09 -13.68 15.19
N GLU A 80 10.12 -12.96 15.63
CA GLU A 80 11.24 -13.61 16.31
C GLU A 80 10.70 -14.10 17.64
N GLY A 81 10.84 -15.40 17.90
CA GLY A 81 10.47 -16.02 19.17
C GLY A 81 11.35 -15.56 20.33
#